data_AF-A0A0B7NRL4-F1
#
_entry.id   AF-A0A0B7NRL4-F1
#
_cell.length_a   1.000
_cell.length_b   1.000
_cell.length_c   1.000
_cell.angle_alpha   90.00
_cell.angle_beta   90.00
_cell.angle_gamma   90.00
#
_symmetry.space_group_name_H-M   'P 1'
#
loop_
_entity.id
_entity.type
_entity.pdbx_description
1 polymer ?
#
loop_
_entity_poly.entity_id
_entity_poly.type
_entity_poly.pdbx_seq_one_letter_code
_entity_poly.pdbx_strand_id
1 'polypeptide(L)'
;MSDRRYRDRNRRERSEQTAYSFTPTITNNDNTVTQAIKTEDVPGISTKYLSIPFLRRPNKFNTDAILKNLTDYPGHFVIGIIGKQGVGKSTILSHFTEDPQHAFPSQNTEQFLYQGHKTDGIDMYITPERAILLDTEPIQSWTILDNVLRNGSLGGIHPDLWLEMESLYDIIFMMSVCNIILVVNDGPEIDVDVLRLIQRAEMLKFCIPDFPLLVGQHDMHHYPDVVFVCNKCHVSDFTWRNYTDLQAILTSFFEKSQLKTRGLVSLGDVLPLYKTDQNEEPNLFFLPQQDDIDSLQDLISALRDQVVAGPRRPGKKGQVSEKDWFRNAMKTYEVVRKSEYIMEYLQVVRKLRDS
;
A
#
# COMPACT_ATOMS: atom_id res chain seq x y z
N MET A 1 -55.55 -17.22 -57.96
CA MET A 1 -54.26 -17.89 -57.66
C MET A 1 -53.54 -17.00 -56.65
N SER A 2 -53.87 -17.10 -55.36
CA SER A 2 -53.19 -17.91 -54.32
C SER A 2 -51.75 -17.44 -54.06
N ASP A 3 -51.26 -17.16 -52.86
CA ASP A 3 -51.79 -16.87 -51.53
C ASP A 3 -50.58 -16.35 -50.70
N ARG A 4 -50.83 -15.42 -49.77
CA ARG A 4 -50.10 -15.12 -48.50
C ARG A 4 -48.59 -14.76 -48.39
N ARG A 5 -48.43 -13.59 -47.74
CA ARG A 5 -47.56 -13.22 -46.59
C ARG A 5 -46.06 -12.99 -46.81
N TYR A 6 -45.67 -11.71 -46.80
CA TYR A 6 -44.41 -11.24 -46.21
C TYR A 6 -44.61 -9.88 -45.52
N ARG A 7 -43.79 -9.66 -44.48
CA ARG A 7 -43.96 -8.80 -43.30
C ARG A 7 -43.93 -7.27 -43.50
N ASP A 8 -44.66 -6.63 -42.58
CA ASP A 8 -44.59 -5.30 -41.93
C ASP A 8 -43.81 -4.13 -42.57
N ARG A 9 -44.56 -3.02 -42.76
CA ARG A 9 -44.06 -1.66 -42.99
C ARG A 9 -44.44 -0.74 -41.82
N ASN A 10 -43.44 0.04 -41.43
CA ASN A 10 -43.49 1.30 -40.69
C ASN A 10 -44.62 2.29 -41.07
N ARG A 11 -44.91 3.17 -40.09
CA ARG A 11 -45.65 4.48 -40.06
C ARG A 11 -47.12 4.40 -39.64
N ARG A 12 -47.67 5.21 -38.72
CA ARG A 12 -47.31 6.41 -37.91
C ARG A 12 -48.04 6.27 -36.55
N GLU A 13 -47.69 6.96 -35.47
CA GLU A 13 -48.32 8.24 -35.05
C GLU A 13 -47.74 8.73 -33.70
N ARG A 14 -47.94 10.02 -33.43
CA ARG A 14 -47.31 10.87 -32.40
C ARG A 14 -48.40 11.37 -31.44
N SER A 15 -48.17 11.25 -30.12
CA SER A 15 -48.85 11.98 -29.02
C SER A 15 -48.32 11.42 -27.70
N GLU A 16 -48.10 12.10 -26.59
CA GLU A 16 -48.09 13.50 -26.18
C GLU A 16 -47.37 13.50 -24.82
N GLN A 17 -46.61 14.55 -24.51
CA GLN A 17 -45.91 14.75 -23.25
C GLN A 17 -46.91 15.13 -22.14
N THR A 18 -46.96 14.37 -21.04
CA THR A 18 -47.53 14.84 -19.77
C THR A 18 -46.42 15.18 -18.79
N ALA A 19 -46.27 16.48 -18.57
CA ALA A 19 -45.45 17.07 -17.53
C ALA A 19 -46.07 16.83 -16.15
N TYR A 20 -45.28 16.33 -15.21
CA TYR A 20 -45.57 16.46 -13.78
C TYR A 20 -44.70 17.59 -13.22
N SER A 21 -45.33 18.73 -13.03
CA SER A 21 -44.81 19.88 -12.29
C SER A 21 -44.92 19.63 -10.80
N PHE A 22 -43.81 19.70 -10.07
CA PHE A 22 -43.81 19.90 -8.62
C PHE A 22 -43.24 21.28 -8.32
N THR A 23 -44.12 22.21 -7.96
CA THR A 23 -43.80 23.50 -7.34
C THR A 23 -43.44 23.28 -5.86
N PRO A 24 -42.34 23.87 -5.33
CA PRO A 24 -42.08 23.84 -3.91
C PRO A 24 -42.84 24.97 -3.20
N THR A 25 -43.69 24.61 -2.24
CA THR A 25 -44.30 25.55 -1.31
C THR A 25 -43.26 25.92 -0.25
N ILE A 26 -42.87 27.20 -0.20
CA ILE A 26 -42.06 27.76 0.88
C ILE A 26 -42.99 28.04 2.05
N THR A 27 -42.82 27.32 3.16
CA THR A 27 -43.31 27.73 4.48
C THR A 27 -42.10 27.86 5.39
N ASN A 28 -41.71 29.10 5.66
CA ASN A 28 -40.76 29.46 6.71
C ASN A 28 -41.40 29.17 8.07
N ASN A 29 -40.72 28.36 8.88
CA ASN A 29 -40.70 28.57 10.32
C ASN A 29 -39.40 27.98 10.87
N ASP A 30 -38.48 28.90 11.17
CA ASP A 30 -37.34 28.67 12.02
C ASP A 30 -37.81 28.16 13.40
N ASN A 31 -37.24 27.05 13.85
CA ASN A 31 -36.41 27.03 15.07
C ASN A 31 -36.04 25.61 15.49
N THR A 32 -34.76 25.47 15.86
CA THR A 32 -34.17 24.53 16.81
C THR A 32 -33.84 23.08 16.39
N VAL A 33 -32.56 22.77 16.62
CA VAL A 33 -31.90 21.46 16.77
C VAL A 33 -31.37 20.80 15.49
N THR A 34 -30.17 21.23 15.08
CA THR A 34 -29.24 20.43 14.26
C THR A 34 -28.74 19.25 15.10
N GLN A 35 -29.54 18.17 15.19
CA GLN A 35 -29.03 16.87 15.61
C GLN A 35 -28.28 16.27 14.44
N ALA A 36 -26.97 16.15 14.60
CA ALA A 36 -26.13 15.31 13.76
C ALA A 36 -26.76 13.92 13.69
N ILE A 37 -27.02 13.44 12.48
CA ILE A 37 -27.41 12.06 12.22
C ILE A 37 -26.22 11.21 12.64
N LYS A 38 -26.26 10.72 13.88
CA LYS A 38 -25.49 9.54 14.30
C LYS A 38 -26.10 8.39 13.53
N THR A 39 -25.40 7.90 12.51
CA THR A 39 -25.62 6.55 12.04
C THR A 39 -25.26 5.63 13.19
N GLU A 40 -26.27 5.12 13.88
CA GLU A 40 -26.15 4.00 14.79
C GLU A 40 -25.62 2.81 14.01
N ASP A 41 -24.45 2.32 14.42
CA ASP A 41 -23.90 1.06 13.95
C ASP A 41 -24.94 -0.04 14.17
N VAL A 42 -25.31 -0.73 13.09
CA VAL A 42 -26.05 -1.99 13.16
C VAL A 42 -25.22 -2.96 14.02
N PRO A 43 -25.78 -3.59 15.07
CA PRO A 43 -25.03 -4.48 15.94
C PRO A 43 -24.78 -5.81 15.22
N GLY A 44 -23.74 -5.85 14.40
CA GLY A 44 -23.22 -7.03 13.73
C GLY A 44 -21.77 -7.24 14.13
N ILE A 45 -21.52 -8.31 14.91
CA ILE A 45 -20.23 -8.96 15.17
C ILE A 45 -19.01 -8.04 14.99
N SER A 46 -18.50 -7.48 16.09
CA SER A 46 -17.15 -6.88 16.09
C SER A 46 -16.15 -8.00 15.84
N THR A 47 -15.83 -8.26 14.58
CA THR A 47 -14.73 -9.13 14.18
C THR A 47 -13.46 -8.47 14.70
N LYS A 48 -12.98 -8.95 15.84
CA LYS A 48 -11.79 -8.38 16.48
C LYS A 48 -10.57 -8.84 15.70
N TYR A 49 -10.06 -7.97 14.84
CA TYR A 49 -8.80 -8.20 14.15
C TYR A 49 -7.64 -8.26 15.15
N LEU A 50 -6.65 -9.07 14.83
CA LEU A 50 -5.45 -9.26 15.63
C LEU A 50 -4.41 -8.16 15.38
N SER A 51 -4.52 -7.42 14.27
CA SER A 51 -3.68 -6.26 13.98
C SER A 51 -3.79 -5.18 15.07
N ILE A 52 -2.65 -4.66 15.48
CA ILE A 52 -2.51 -3.55 16.42
C ILE A 52 -2.36 -2.26 15.61
N PRO A 53 -3.17 -1.22 15.87
CA PRO A 53 -2.97 0.09 15.27
C PRO A 53 -1.57 0.61 15.57
N PHE A 54 -0.71 0.72 14.57
CA PHE A 54 0.66 1.19 14.74
C PHE A 54 0.70 2.72 14.78
N LEU A 55 0.08 3.32 13.77
CA LEU A 55 -0.02 4.76 13.56
C LEU A 55 -1.43 5.07 13.03
N ARG A 56 -2.14 6.03 13.63
CA ARG A 56 -3.43 6.55 13.11
C ARG A 56 -3.34 8.04 12.82
N ARG A 57 -4.16 8.56 11.90
CA ARG A 57 -4.25 10.00 11.65
C ARG A 57 -4.89 10.73 12.86
N PRO A 58 -4.44 11.95 13.23
CA PRO A 58 -3.33 12.72 12.64
C PRO A 58 -1.99 12.42 13.34
N ASN A 59 -1.39 11.26 13.06
CA ASN A 59 -0.02 10.88 13.41
C ASN A 59 0.20 10.44 14.87
N LYS A 60 -0.73 9.69 15.45
CA LYS A 60 -0.62 9.18 16.83
C LYS A 60 -0.23 7.70 16.84
N PHE A 61 0.89 7.39 17.48
CA PHE A 61 1.31 6.02 17.75
C PHE A 61 0.52 5.41 18.93
N ASN A 62 0.19 4.11 18.84
CA ASN A 62 -0.39 3.37 19.95
C ASN A 62 0.69 2.74 20.84
N THR A 63 1.52 3.61 21.43
CA THR A 63 2.75 3.24 22.14
C THR A 63 2.56 2.13 23.16
N ASP A 64 1.52 2.22 24.00
CA ASP A 64 1.28 1.26 25.08
C ASP A 64 0.91 -0.13 24.56
N ALA A 65 0.04 -0.20 23.53
CA ALA A 65 -0.36 -1.46 22.94
C ALA A 65 0.80 -2.13 22.18
N ILE A 66 1.60 -1.33 21.45
CA ILE A 66 2.74 -1.83 20.69
C ILE A 66 3.81 -2.37 21.65
N LEU A 67 4.25 -1.58 22.62
CA LEU A 67 5.30 -1.97 23.58
C LEU A 67 4.93 -3.21 24.41
N LYS A 68 3.64 -3.46 24.65
CA LYS A 68 3.17 -4.66 25.36
C LYS A 68 3.39 -5.95 24.56
N ASN A 69 3.39 -5.87 23.22
CA ASN A 69 3.55 -7.03 22.32
C ASN A 69 4.99 -7.22 21.81
N LEU A 70 5.84 -6.21 21.99
CA LEU A 70 7.26 -6.24 21.65
C LEU A 70 8.12 -6.79 22.79
N THR A 71 9.24 -7.40 22.43
CA THR A 71 10.21 -8.00 23.35
C THR A 71 11.50 -7.18 23.42
N ASP A 72 12.27 -7.42 24.48
CA ASP A 72 13.61 -6.84 24.67
C ASP A 72 14.72 -7.68 24.03
N TYR A 73 14.37 -8.75 23.29
CA TYR A 73 15.35 -9.61 22.62
C TYR A 73 15.91 -8.93 21.36
N PRO A 74 17.23 -9.03 21.12
CA PRO A 74 17.87 -8.45 19.93
C PRO A 74 17.48 -9.21 18.66
N GLY A 75 17.47 -8.52 17.52
CA GLY A 75 17.26 -9.14 16.21
C GLY A 75 15.85 -8.97 15.65
N HIS A 76 15.30 -7.76 15.73
CA HIS A 76 14.05 -7.41 15.06
C HIS A 76 14.10 -7.74 13.56
N PHE A 77 12.96 -8.17 13.02
CA PHE A 77 12.79 -8.43 11.60
C PHE A 77 11.43 -7.88 11.16
N VAL A 78 11.46 -6.93 10.23
CA VAL A 78 10.30 -6.10 9.88
C VAL A 78 10.04 -6.18 8.39
N ILE A 79 8.83 -6.57 8.02
CA ILE A 79 8.34 -6.65 6.65
C ILE A 79 7.25 -5.59 6.48
N GLY A 80 7.49 -4.63 5.60
CA GLY A 80 6.54 -3.62 5.22
C GLY A 80 5.85 -3.95 3.89
N ILE A 81 4.62 -3.49 3.70
CA ILE A 81 3.93 -3.55 2.41
C ILE A 81 3.47 -2.15 2.00
N ILE A 82 3.70 -1.79 0.74
CA ILE A 82 3.27 -0.52 0.14
C ILE A 82 2.62 -0.76 -1.23
N GLY A 83 1.80 0.18 -1.69
CA GLY A 83 1.07 0.05 -2.96
C GLY A 83 -0.22 0.85 -2.99
N LYS A 84 -0.75 1.06 -4.19
CA LYS A 84 -1.94 1.89 -4.44
C LYS A 84 -3.21 1.32 -3.80
N GLN A 85 -4.29 2.09 -3.89
CA GLN A 85 -5.60 1.67 -3.38
C GLN A 85 -6.10 0.47 -4.17
N GLY A 86 -6.69 -0.52 -3.49
CA GLY A 86 -7.30 -1.68 -4.14
C GLY A 86 -6.34 -2.77 -4.62
N VAL A 87 -5.01 -2.62 -4.53
CA VAL A 87 -4.05 -3.65 -5.01
C VAL A 87 -3.99 -4.93 -4.17
N GLY A 88 -4.67 -4.98 -3.01
CA GLY A 88 -4.75 -6.18 -2.17
C GLY A 88 -3.64 -6.34 -1.12
N LYS A 89 -3.02 -5.24 -0.65
CA LYS A 89 -1.94 -5.24 0.37
C LYS A 89 -2.31 -6.04 1.63
N SER A 90 -3.37 -5.62 2.31
CA SER A 90 -3.82 -6.23 3.57
C SER A 90 -4.15 -7.72 3.40
N THR A 91 -4.67 -8.11 2.24
CA THR A 91 -4.94 -9.51 1.89
C THR A 91 -3.66 -10.32 1.77
N ILE A 92 -2.69 -9.87 0.97
CA ILE A 92 -1.40 -10.56 0.80
C ILE A 92 -0.69 -10.69 2.15
N LEU A 93 -0.63 -9.60 2.92
CA LEU A 93 0.04 -9.62 4.22
C LEU A 93 -0.70 -10.48 5.26
N SER A 94 -2.02 -10.62 5.15
CA SER A 94 -2.77 -11.55 6.01
C SER A 94 -2.41 -13.01 5.73
N HIS A 95 -2.15 -13.39 4.47
CA HIS A 95 -1.68 -14.73 4.12
C HIS A 95 -0.26 -15.03 4.61
N PHE A 96 0.48 -14.03 5.09
CA PHE A 96 1.76 -14.25 5.78
C PHE A 96 1.57 -14.70 7.23
N THR A 97 0.33 -14.75 7.72
CA THR A 97 -0.01 -15.11 9.11
C THR A 97 -0.69 -16.49 9.19
N GLU A 98 -0.80 -17.05 10.39
CA GLU A 98 -1.52 -18.31 10.63
C GLU A 98 -3.04 -18.19 10.41
N ASP A 99 -3.61 -17.00 10.63
CA ASP A 99 -5.05 -16.74 10.49
C ASP A 99 -5.31 -15.55 9.56
N PRO A 100 -5.32 -15.78 8.23
CA PRO A 100 -5.49 -14.72 7.25
C PRO A 100 -6.84 -13.99 7.33
N GLN A 101 -7.87 -14.59 7.93
CA GLN A 101 -9.20 -13.97 8.00
C GLN A 101 -9.28 -12.91 9.10
N HIS A 102 -8.48 -13.04 10.15
CA HIS A 102 -8.53 -12.17 11.33
C HIS A 102 -7.27 -11.33 11.51
N ALA A 103 -6.24 -11.50 10.68
CA ALA A 103 -5.00 -10.73 10.77
C ALA A 103 -5.20 -9.24 10.47
N PHE A 104 -5.47 -8.89 9.20
CA PHE A 104 -5.71 -7.51 8.79
C PHE A 104 -7.14 -7.31 8.25
N PRO A 105 -7.69 -6.10 8.42
CA PRO A 105 -9.01 -5.77 7.90
C PRO A 105 -9.02 -5.73 6.37
N SER A 106 -9.62 -6.72 5.71
CA SER A 106 -9.89 -6.70 4.26
C SER A 106 -11.17 -5.90 3.94
N GLN A 107 -11.18 -5.22 2.78
CA GLN A 107 -12.36 -4.53 2.29
C GLN A 107 -13.18 -5.42 1.36
N ASN A 108 -14.49 -5.43 1.55
CA ASN A 108 -15.41 -5.97 0.55
C ASN A 108 -15.64 -4.96 -0.58
N THR A 109 -15.98 -5.43 -1.77
CA THR A 109 -16.20 -4.60 -2.98
C THR A 109 -17.17 -3.43 -2.75
N GLU A 110 -18.27 -3.66 -2.02
CA GLU A 110 -19.25 -2.61 -1.72
C GLU A 110 -18.67 -1.52 -0.82
N GLN A 111 -17.92 -1.89 0.22
CA GLN A 111 -17.27 -0.93 1.12
C GLN A 111 -16.18 -0.15 0.39
N PHE A 112 -15.46 -0.78 -0.54
CA PHE A 112 -14.49 -0.09 -1.40
C PHE A 112 -15.16 1.01 -2.24
N LEU A 113 -16.33 0.73 -2.82
CA LEU A 113 -17.06 1.71 -3.63
C LEU A 113 -17.53 2.94 -2.84
N TYR A 114 -17.92 2.75 -1.57
CA TYR A 114 -18.44 3.85 -0.74
C TYR A 114 -17.39 4.56 0.11
N GLN A 115 -16.38 3.84 0.63
CA GLN A 115 -15.40 4.38 1.58
C GLN A 115 -14.01 4.56 0.97
N GLY A 116 -13.73 3.93 -0.17
CA GLY A 116 -12.43 3.98 -0.82
C GLY A 116 -11.37 3.13 -0.14
N HIS A 117 -10.90 3.52 1.04
CA HIS A 117 -9.84 2.84 1.80
C HIS A 117 -10.30 2.45 3.21
N LYS A 118 -9.64 1.45 3.82
CA LYS A 118 -9.96 0.94 5.17
C LYS A 118 -8.80 1.07 6.12
N THR A 119 -7.57 0.82 5.65
CA THR A 119 -6.35 1.09 6.40
C THR A 119 -6.14 2.60 6.50
N ASP A 120 -6.30 3.16 7.70
CA ASP A 120 -6.02 4.56 8.03
C ASP A 120 -4.71 4.62 8.83
N GLY A 121 -3.65 5.15 8.23
CA GLY A 121 -2.29 5.12 8.77
C GLY A 121 -1.58 3.77 8.57
N ILE A 122 -1.06 3.17 9.64
CA ILE A 122 -0.28 1.93 9.59
C ILE A 122 -0.82 0.95 10.64
N ASP A 123 -1.02 -0.29 10.24
CA ASP A 123 -1.39 -1.41 11.10
C ASP A 123 -0.21 -2.38 11.26
N MET A 124 -0.06 -2.95 12.45
CA MET A 124 1.05 -3.84 12.81
C MET A 124 0.52 -5.21 13.24
N TYR A 125 1.17 -6.27 12.79
CA TYR A 125 0.94 -7.64 13.28
C TYR A 125 2.27 -8.30 13.62
N ILE A 126 2.29 -9.20 14.60
CA ILE A 126 3.50 -9.96 14.95
C ILE A 126 3.21 -11.43 14.73
N THR A 127 4.00 -12.08 13.89
CA THR A 127 3.87 -13.52 13.62
C THR A 127 4.43 -14.36 14.78
N PRO A 128 4.05 -15.65 14.88
CA PRO A 128 4.64 -16.58 15.85
C PRO A 128 6.17 -16.68 15.73
N GLU A 129 6.71 -16.55 14.52
CA GLU A 129 8.15 -16.53 14.20
C GLU A 129 8.83 -15.19 14.57
N ARG A 130 8.10 -14.27 15.21
CA ARG A 130 8.54 -12.94 15.62
C ARG A 130 8.90 -12.01 14.44
N ALA A 131 8.31 -12.20 13.27
CA ALA A 131 8.35 -11.19 12.23
C ALA A 131 7.31 -10.09 12.52
N ILE A 132 7.72 -8.83 12.40
CA ILE A 132 6.84 -7.66 12.53
C ILE A 132 6.34 -7.28 11.14
N LEU A 133 5.05 -7.44 10.91
CA LEU A 133 4.40 -7.08 9.65
C LEU A 133 3.77 -5.69 9.79
N LEU A 134 4.02 -4.81 8.80
CA LEU A 134 3.48 -3.45 8.75
C LEU A 134 2.64 -3.25 7.48
N ASP A 135 1.33 -3.11 7.65
CA ASP A 135 0.38 -2.76 6.58
C ASP A 135 0.18 -1.25 6.52
N THR A 136 0.45 -0.65 5.38
CA THR A 136 0.34 0.81 5.19
C THR A 136 -0.95 1.19 4.49
N GLU A 137 -1.44 2.39 4.78
CA GLU A 137 -2.47 3.02 3.98
C GLU A 137 -2.04 3.17 2.51
N PRO A 138 -2.98 3.27 1.56
CA PRO A 138 -2.62 3.31 0.15
C PRO A 138 -1.88 4.60 -0.25
N ILE A 139 -0.76 4.44 -0.95
CA ILE A 139 -0.03 5.58 -1.54
C ILE A 139 -0.86 6.24 -2.65
N GLN A 140 -0.71 7.57 -2.79
CA GLN A 140 -1.44 8.38 -3.76
C GLN A 140 -2.97 8.23 -3.69
N SER A 141 -3.52 8.06 -2.48
CA SER A 141 -4.96 7.84 -2.28
C SER A 141 -5.77 9.15 -2.30
N TRP A 142 -6.58 9.33 -3.35
CA TRP A 142 -7.54 10.43 -3.45
C TRP A 142 -8.57 10.43 -2.33
N THR A 143 -8.92 9.26 -1.81
CA THR A 143 -9.94 9.12 -0.76
C THR A 143 -9.42 9.61 0.59
N ILE A 144 -8.11 9.46 0.85
CA ILE A 144 -7.44 10.09 2.00
C ILE A 144 -7.44 11.61 1.83
N LEU A 145 -7.10 12.11 0.63
CA LEU A 145 -7.11 13.54 0.35
C LEU A 145 -8.51 14.16 0.50
N ASP A 146 -9.56 13.53 -0.03
CA ASP A 146 -10.94 14.00 0.11
C ASP A 146 -11.36 14.10 1.59
N ASN A 147 -10.99 13.11 2.40
CA ASN A 147 -11.23 13.14 3.84
C ASN A 147 -10.53 14.33 4.52
N VAL A 148 -9.28 14.60 4.16
CA VAL A 148 -8.52 15.74 4.70
C VAL A 148 -9.08 17.08 4.23
N LEU A 149 -9.55 17.18 2.98
CA LEU A 149 -10.19 18.38 2.44
C LEU A 149 -11.52 18.70 3.13
N ARG A 150 -12.28 17.67 3.53
CA ARG A 150 -13.56 17.84 4.24
C ARG A 150 -13.37 18.19 5.71
N ASN A 151 -12.39 17.56 6.36
CA ASN A 151 -12.26 17.58 7.82
C ASN A 151 -11.08 18.42 8.34
N GLY A 152 -10.25 18.96 7.45
CA GLY A 152 -9.03 19.67 7.80
C GLY A 152 -8.63 20.74 6.79
N SER A 153 -7.37 21.15 6.87
CA SER A 153 -6.75 22.11 5.96
C SER A 153 -5.45 21.53 5.43
N LEU A 154 -5.20 21.71 4.14
CA LEU A 154 -3.94 21.32 3.49
C LEU A 154 -2.78 22.26 3.83
N GLY A 155 -2.97 23.23 4.74
CA GLY A 155 -1.93 24.18 5.13
C GLY A 155 -1.46 25.07 3.97
N GLY A 156 -2.35 25.33 2.99
CA GLY A 156 -2.01 26.10 1.79
C GLY A 156 -1.23 25.33 0.72
N ILE A 157 -1.01 24.02 0.91
CA ILE A 157 -0.36 23.14 -0.07
C ILE A 157 -1.39 22.73 -1.13
N HIS A 158 -0.96 22.66 -2.39
CA HIS A 158 -1.81 22.18 -3.49
C HIS A 158 -2.12 20.67 -3.30
N PRO A 159 -3.35 20.20 -3.55
CA PRO A 159 -3.75 18.81 -3.32
C PRO A 159 -2.80 17.76 -3.92
N ASP A 160 -2.36 17.93 -5.17
CA ASP A 160 -1.44 17.01 -5.83
C ASP A 160 -0.07 16.94 -5.14
N LEU A 161 0.43 18.09 -4.68
CA LEU A 161 1.70 18.17 -3.99
C LEU A 161 1.61 17.54 -2.60
N TRP A 162 0.46 17.74 -1.94
CA TRP A 162 0.18 17.12 -0.65
C TRP A 162 0.13 15.60 -0.75
N LEU A 163 -0.53 15.05 -1.78
CA LEU A 163 -0.57 13.60 -2.03
C LEU A 163 0.82 13.02 -2.27
N GLU A 164 1.63 13.69 -3.10
CA GLU A 164 3.01 13.28 -3.36
C GLU A 164 3.86 13.35 -2.09
N MET A 165 3.69 14.40 -1.29
CA MET A 165 4.38 14.59 -0.01
C MET A 165 4.06 13.50 1.01
N GLU A 166 2.77 13.21 1.25
CA GLU A 166 2.36 12.16 2.19
C GLU A 166 2.91 10.80 1.74
N SER A 167 2.78 10.49 0.45
CA SER A 167 3.27 9.21 -0.08
C SER A 167 4.80 9.08 0.05
N LEU A 168 5.56 10.17 -0.13
CA LEU A 168 7.00 10.18 0.12
C LEU A 168 7.32 9.98 1.59
N TYR A 169 6.61 10.64 2.51
CA TYR A 169 6.82 10.46 3.94
C TYR A 169 6.64 9.00 4.36
N ASP A 170 5.59 8.36 3.87
CA ASP A 170 5.32 6.97 4.20
C ASP A 170 6.39 6.05 3.61
N ILE A 171 6.77 6.20 2.34
CA ILE A 171 7.79 5.36 1.71
C ILE A 171 9.16 5.55 2.37
N ILE A 172 9.58 6.79 2.66
CA ILE A 172 10.86 7.06 3.33
C ILE A 172 10.86 6.47 4.75
N PHE A 173 9.75 6.60 5.47
CA PHE A 173 9.58 5.99 6.77
C PHE A 173 9.72 4.46 6.69
N MET A 174 8.97 3.82 5.79
CA MET A 174 9.03 2.37 5.57
C MET A 174 10.44 1.91 5.18
N MET A 175 11.12 2.62 4.28
CA MET A 175 12.51 2.32 3.89
C MET A 175 13.50 2.43 5.05
N SER A 176 13.19 3.24 6.06
CA SER A 176 14.08 3.44 7.20
C SER A 176 13.86 2.41 8.31
N VAL A 177 12.63 1.90 8.47
CA VAL A 177 12.27 1.01 9.59
C VAL A 177 12.16 -0.47 9.20
N CYS A 178 11.97 -0.79 7.92
CA CYS A 178 11.80 -2.17 7.45
C CYS A 178 13.14 -2.83 7.09
N ASN A 179 13.14 -4.16 7.10
CA ASN A 179 14.19 -4.99 6.48
C ASN A 179 13.82 -5.28 5.02
N ILE A 180 12.56 -5.60 4.79
CA ILE A 180 12.01 -5.94 3.46
C ILE A 180 10.77 -5.10 3.22
N ILE A 181 10.59 -4.60 2.00
CA ILE A 181 9.39 -3.89 1.56
C ILE A 181 8.80 -4.62 0.35
N LEU A 182 7.55 -5.03 0.48
CA LEU A 182 6.73 -5.54 -0.60
C LEU A 182 6.06 -4.37 -1.32
N VAL A 183 6.32 -4.22 -2.62
CA VAL A 183 5.70 -3.21 -3.48
C VAL A 183 4.65 -3.91 -4.32
N VAL A 184 3.38 -3.70 -3.99
CA VAL A 184 2.26 -4.39 -4.63
C VAL A 184 1.65 -3.55 -5.74
N ASN A 185 1.53 -4.16 -6.91
CA ASN A 185 0.86 -3.62 -8.09
C ASN A 185 -0.36 -4.46 -8.47
N ASP A 186 -1.33 -3.87 -9.16
CA ASP A 186 -2.46 -4.59 -9.76
C ASP A 186 -2.08 -5.01 -11.19
N GLY A 187 -1.91 -6.31 -11.41
CA GLY A 187 -1.45 -6.89 -12.67
C GLY A 187 0.04 -6.70 -12.98
N PRO A 188 0.49 -7.21 -14.14
CA PRO A 188 1.89 -7.12 -14.61
C PRO A 188 2.28 -5.73 -15.13
N GLU A 189 1.29 -4.88 -15.44
CA GLU A 189 1.51 -3.52 -15.92
C GLU A 189 1.91 -2.61 -14.74
N ILE A 190 3.21 -2.55 -14.47
CA ILE A 190 3.71 -1.80 -13.32
C ILE A 190 3.53 -0.29 -13.51
N ASP A 191 3.02 0.36 -12.46
CA ASP A 191 2.84 1.79 -12.47
C ASP A 191 4.18 2.53 -12.35
N VAL A 192 4.56 3.21 -13.44
CA VAL A 192 5.82 3.98 -13.52
C VAL A 192 5.87 5.12 -12.51
N ASP A 193 4.74 5.70 -12.13
CA ASP A 193 4.71 6.78 -11.13
C ASP A 193 5.01 6.24 -9.73
N VAL A 194 4.60 5.00 -9.41
CA VAL A 194 5.02 4.33 -8.17
C VAL A 194 6.52 4.09 -8.18
N LEU A 195 7.07 3.59 -9.28
CA LEU A 195 8.51 3.35 -9.41
C LEU A 195 9.31 4.65 -9.26
N ARG A 196 8.87 5.74 -9.91
CA ARG A 196 9.48 7.07 -9.76
C ARG A 196 9.38 7.58 -8.33
N LEU A 197 8.27 7.35 -7.65
CA LEU A 197 8.09 7.76 -6.26
C LEU A 197 9.06 7.02 -5.33
N ILE A 198 9.30 5.74 -5.56
CA ILE A 198 10.30 4.93 -4.85
C ILE A 198 11.71 5.48 -5.07
N GLN A 199 12.09 5.80 -6.31
CA GLN A 199 13.39 6.43 -6.60
C GLN A 199 13.56 7.79 -5.90
N ARG A 200 12.51 8.62 -5.91
CA ARG A 200 12.52 9.91 -5.20
C ARG A 200 12.67 9.71 -3.70
N ALA A 201 11.94 8.75 -3.13
CA ALA A 201 12.06 8.40 -1.72
C ALA A 201 13.47 7.91 -1.38
N GLU A 202 14.09 7.09 -2.23
CA GLU A 202 15.48 6.65 -2.06
C GLU A 202 16.44 7.84 -1.97
N MET A 203 16.36 8.78 -2.92
CA MET A 203 17.19 9.98 -2.94
C MET A 203 17.01 10.83 -1.68
N LEU A 204 15.77 10.99 -1.21
CA LEU A 204 15.45 11.79 -0.03
C LEU A 204 15.79 11.07 1.29
N LYS A 205 15.74 9.73 1.32
CA LYS A 205 16.13 8.92 2.48
C LYS A 205 17.60 9.15 2.84
N PHE A 206 18.45 9.47 1.87
CA PHE A 206 19.86 9.80 2.13
C PHE A 206 20.03 10.94 3.13
N CYS A 207 19.11 11.90 3.16
CA CYS A 207 19.14 13.01 4.11
C CYS A 207 18.62 12.64 5.52
N ILE A 208 18.10 11.41 5.69
CA ILE A 208 17.54 10.92 6.94
C ILE A 208 18.56 10.01 7.64
N PRO A 209 18.92 10.31 8.90
CA PRO A 209 19.85 9.46 9.63
C PRO A 209 19.21 8.13 10.00
N ASP A 210 19.99 7.04 9.94
CA ASP A 210 19.55 5.74 10.42
C ASP A 210 19.66 5.66 11.94
N PHE A 211 18.61 5.16 12.58
CA PHE A 211 18.62 4.87 14.01
C PHE A 211 18.83 3.37 14.29
N PRO A 212 19.55 3.00 15.36
CA PRO A 212 20.23 3.87 16.32
C PRO A 212 21.48 4.55 15.72
N LEU A 213 21.75 5.78 16.16
CA LEU A 213 22.97 6.50 15.79
C LEU A 213 24.17 5.84 16.48
N LEU A 214 24.94 5.05 15.75
CA LEU A 214 26.15 4.42 16.27
C LEU A 214 27.33 5.38 16.13
N VAL A 215 27.90 5.80 17.26
CA VAL A 215 29.07 6.70 17.30
C VAL A 215 30.27 6.03 16.64
N GLY A 216 30.87 6.70 15.66
CA GLY A 216 32.12 6.26 15.02
C GLY A 216 31.99 5.33 13.81
N GLN A 217 30.76 5.04 13.35
CA GLN A 217 30.56 4.33 12.08
C GLN A 217 30.07 5.28 10.99
N HIS A 218 30.90 5.51 9.98
CA HIS A 218 30.47 6.00 8.66
C HIS A 218 29.80 4.87 7.86
N ASP A 219 28.86 4.14 8.48
CA ASP A 219 28.16 3.07 7.77
C ASP A 219 27.32 3.70 6.65
N MET A 220 27.36 3.09 5.46
CA MET A 220 26.39 3.39 4.38
C MET A 220 24.97 3.35 4.95
N HIS A 221 24.13 4.28 4.48
CA HIS A 221 22.70 4.28 4.79
C HIS A 221 22.12 2.88 4.52
N HIS A 222 21.40 2.34 5.48
CA HIS A 222 20.67 1.09 5.32
C HIS A 222 19.54 1.30 4.31
N TYR A 223 19.46 0.41 3.33
CA TYR A 223 18.35 0.27 2.42
C TYR A 223 17.75 -1.13 2.55
N PRO A 224 16.41 -1.23 2.55
CA PRO A 224 15.72 -2.51 2.66
C PRO A 224 15.84 -3.29 1.35
N ASP A 225 15.58 -4.60 1.44
CA ASP A 225 15.29 -5.41 0.28
C ASP A 225 13.89 -5.09 -0.25
N VAL A 226 13.77 -4.85 -1.54
CA VAL A 226 12.51 -4.48 -2.20
C VAL A 226 12.07 -5.64 -3.07
N VAL A 227 10.83 -6.10 -2.87
CA VAL A 227 10.21 -7.19 -3.63
C VAL A 227 8.99 -6.64 -4.34
N PHE A 228 8.97 -6.77 -5.67
CA PHE A 228 7.85 -6.36 -6.50
C PHE A 228 6.86 -7.52 -6.63
N VAL A 229 5.61 -7.26 -6.26
CA VAL A 229 4.52 -8.25 -6.28
C VAL A 229 3.43 -7.76 -7.23
N CYS A 230 3.26 -8.45 -8.34
CA CYS A 230 2.14 -8.24 -9.25
C CYS A 230 0.97 -9.10 -8.77
N ASN A 231 -0.03 -8.47 -8.16
CA ASN A 231 -1.21 -9.15 -7.66
C ASN A 231 -2.33 -9.17 -8.70
N LYS A 232 -3.32 -10.07 -8.53
CA LYS A 232 -4.48 -10.20 -9.41
C LYS A 232 -4.14 -10.45 -10.87
N CYS A 233 -3.02 -11.13 -11.14
CA CYS A 233 -2.66 -11.52 -12.49
C CYS A 233 -3.70 -12.50 -13.05
N HIS A 234 -4.18 -12.23 -14.26
CA HIS A 234 -5.00 -13.17 -15.01
C HIS A 234 -4.14 -14.30 -15.57
N VAL A 235 -4.76 -15.43 -15.92
CA VAL A 235 -4.07 -16.57 -16.57
C VAL A 235 -3.34 -16.12 -17.85
N SER A 236 -3.86 -15.14 -18.57
CA SER A 236 -3.20 -14.53 -19.74
C SER A 236 -1.91 -13.78 -19.43
N ASP A 237 -1.74 -13.35 -18.18
CA ASP A 237 -0.60 -12.56 -17.75
C ASP A 237 0.60 -13.43 -17.40
N PHE A 238 0.34 -14.69 -17.02
CA PHE A 238 1.33 -15.74 -16.80
C PHE A 238 1.94 -16.22 -18.13
N THR A 239 2.64 -15.32 -18.80
CA THR A 239 3.47 -15.62 -19.96
C THR A 239 4.93 -15.32 -19.65
N TRP A 240 5.83 -16.12 -20.21
CA TRP A 240 7.27 -15.88 -20.09
C TRP A 240 7.65 -14.48 -20.57
N ARG A 241 7.02 -14.02 -21.66
CA ARG A 241 7.28 -12.70 -22.25
C ARG A 241 6.98 -11.56 -21.27
N ASN A 242 5.80 -11.54 -20.67
CA ASN A 242 5.42 -10.49 -19.71
C ASN A 242 6.37 -10.46 -18.52
N TYR A 243 6.75 -11.64 -18.03
CA TYR A 243 7.69 -11.78 -16.92
C TYR A 243 9.07 -11.23 -17.28
N THR A 244 9.65 -11.63 -18.42
CA THR A 244 10.97 -11.16 -18.85
C THR A 244 10.99 -9.68 -19.21
N ASP A 245 9.92 -9.17 -19.84
CA ASP A 245 9.81 -7.76 -20.20
C ASP A 245 9.79 -6.90 -18.93
N LEU A 246 9.04 -7.32 -17.90
CA LEU A 246 9.00 -6.61 -16.62
C LEU A 246 10.32 -6.73 -15.84
N GLN A 247 10.96 -7.90 -15.84
CA GLN A 247 12.30 -8.05 -15.26
C GLN A 247 13.31 -7.10 -15.91
N ALA A 248 13.28 -6.94 -17.24
CA ALA A 248 14.15 -6.03 -17.97
C ALA A 248 13.87 -4.55 -17.61
N ILE A 249 12.59 -4.17 -17.49
CA ILE A 249 12.19 -2.83 -17.04
C ILE A 249 12.71 -2.54 -15.64
N LEU A 250 12.47 -3.43 -14.67
CA LEU A 250 12.93 -3.26 -13.29
C LEU A 250 14.46 -3.21 -13.20
N THR A 251 15.14 -4.08 -13.95
CA THR A 251 16.60 -4.13 -14.05
C THR A 251 17.17 -2.80 -14.53
N SER A 252 16.61 -2.24 -15.59
CA SER A 252 17.06 -0.94 -16.14
C SER A 252 16.69 0.22 -15.23
N PHE A 253 15.50 0.18 -14.61
CA PHE A 253 15.01 1.27 -13.77
C PHE A 253 15.82 1.42 -12.47
N PHE A 254 16.25 0.32 -11.86
CA PHE A 254 17.00 0.32 -10.60
C PHE A 254 18.50 0.03 -10.76
N GLU A 255 19.05 0.08 -11.98
CA GLU A 255 20.47 -0.21 -12.23
C GLU A 255 21.44 0.64 -11.39
N LYS A 256 21.09 1.91 -11.17
CA LYS A 256 21.90 2.88 -10.41
C LYS A 256 21.42 3.09 -8.97
N SER A 257 20.40 2.34 -8.54
CA SER A 257 19.80 2.45 -7.21
C SER A 257 20.65 1.72 -6.17
N GLN A 258 20.63 2.21 -4.94
CA GLN A 258 21.16 1.55 -3.75
C GLN A 258 20.16 0.59 -3.12
N LEU A 259 18.92 0.54 -3.63
CA LEU A 259 17.90 -0.40 -3.19
C LEU A 259 18.28 -1.82 -3.61
N LYS A 260 18.11 -2.77 -2.68
CA LYS A 260 18.38 -4.18 -2.94
C LYS A 260 17.15 -4.80 -3.60
N THR A 261 17.13 -4.79 -4.92
CA THR A 261 16.00 -5.23 -5.74
C THR A 261 16.21 -6.60 -6.37
N ARG A 262 17.27 -7.33 -6.00
CA ARG A 262 17.68 -8.59 -6.65
C ARG A 262 18.11 -9.67 -5.66
N GLY A 263 17.95 -10.93 -6.06
CA GLY A 263 18.53 -12.10 -5.39
C GLY A 263 17.86 -12.57 -4.09
N LEU A 264 16.75 -11.95 -3.67
CA LEU A 264 15.99 -12.36 -2.49
C LEU A 264 14.86 -13.33 -2.84
N VAL A 265 14.10 -13.04 -3.91
CA VAL A 265 12.94 -13.81 -4.31
C VAL A 265 13.06 -14.20 -5.78
N SER A 266 12.77 -15.46 -6.11
CA SER A 266 12.61 -15.93 -7.49
C SER A 266 11.29 -16.69 -7.66
N LEU A 267 10.55 -16.33 -8.71
CA LEU A 267 9.38 -17.09 -9.15
C LEU A 267 9.79 -18.45 -9.73
N GLY A 268 10.99 -18.53 -10.32
CA GLY A 268 11.55 -19.73 -10.92
C GLY A 268 11.77 -20.90 -9.95
N ASP A 269 11.94 -20.59 -8.66
CA ASP A 269 12.08 -21.60 -7.61
C ASP A 269 10.76 -22.32 -7.30
N VAL A 270 9.62 -21.67 -7.59
CA VAL A 270 8.28 -22.22 -7.38
C VAL A 270 7.71 -22.77 -8.68
N LEU A 271 7.88 -22.01 -9.76
CA LEU A 271 7.43 -22.34 -11.10
C LEU A 271 8.64 -22.48 -12.04
N PRO A 272 9.13 -23.71 -12.29
CA PRO A 272 10.35 -23.93 -13.08
C PRO A 272 10.33 -23.34 -14.49
N LEU A 273 9.14 -23.09 -15.06
CA LEU A 273 8.96 -22.42 -16.35
C LEU A 273 9.47 -20.97 -16.35
N TYR A 274 9.60 -20.35 -15.18
CA TYR A 274 10.06 -18.98 -15.00
C TYR A 274 11.51 -18.90 -14.52
N LYS A 275 12.23 -20.02 -14.48
CA LYS A 275 13.61 -20.05 -14.04
C LYS A 275 14.50 -19.36 -15.08
N THR A 276 15.28 -18.38 -14.63
CA THR A 276 16.26 -17.66 -15.44
C THR A 276 17.66 -18.23 -15.15
N ASP A 277 18.56 -18.16 -16.13
CA ASP A 277 19.98 -18.50 -15.94
C ASP A 277 20.78 -17.33 -15.33
N GLN A 278 20.12 -16.21 -15.02
CA GLN A 278 20.76 -15.02 -14.48
C GLN A 278 21.12 -15.20 -13.00
N ASN A 279 22.38 -14.93 -12.66
CA ASN A 279 22.77 -14.74 -11.26
C ASN A 279 22.15 -13.44 -10.74
N GLU A 280 21.33 -13.54 -9.70
CA GLU A 280 20.62 -12.43 -9.04
C GLU A 280 19.53 -11.78 -9.92
N GLU A 281 18.46 -12.54 -10.18
CA GLU A 281 17.23 -12.04 -10.79
C GLU A 281 16.61 -10.88 -9.96
N PRO A 282 15.87 -9.94 -10.61
CA PRO A 282 15.02 -9.00 -9.91
C PRO A 282 14.00 -9.72 -9.03
N ASN A 283 13.81 -9.22 -7.80
CA ASN A 283 12.84 -9.70 -6.83
C ASN A 283 11.40 -9.45 -7.35
N LEU A 284 10.91 -10.30 -8.23
CA LEU A 284 9.63 -10.17 -8.90
C LEU A 284 8.80 -11.44 -8.73
N PHE A 285 7.56 -11.27 -8.26
CA PHE A 285 6.64 -12.37 -8.01
C PHE A 285 5.24 -12.07 -8.55
N PHE A 286 4.62 -13.06 -9.22
CA PHE A 286 3.26 -12.95 -9.74
C PHE A 286 2.29 -13.73 -8.86
N LEU A 287 1.19 -13.10 -8.48
CA LEU A 287 0.11 -13.72 -7.71
C LEU A 287 -1.18 -13.71 -8.54
N PRO A 288 -1.89 -14.85 -8.64
CA PRO A 288 -3.10 -14.95 -9.41
C PRO A 288 -4.26 -14.19 -8.75
N GLN A 289 -5.33 -13.99 -9.50
CA GLN A 289 -6.57 -13.45 -8.96
C GLN A 289 -7.20 -14.41 -7.93
N GLN A 290 -7.92 -13.85 -6.95
CA GLN A 290 -8.58 -14.61 -5.87
C GLN A 290 -9.54 -15.70 -6.35
N ASP A 291 -10.02 -15.67 -7.59
CA ASP A 291 -10.90 -16.71 -8.12
C ASP A 291 -10.17 -18.08 -8.26
N ASP A 292 -8.84 -18.08 -8.26
CA ASP A 292 -7.99 -19.26 -8.25
C ASP A 292 -7.31 -19.41 -6.87
N ILE A 293 -8.15 -19.65 -5.85
CA ILE A 293 -7.73 -19.63 -4.42
C ILE A 293 -6.61 -20.62 -4.16
N ASP A 294 -6.70 -21.85 -4.67
CA ASP A 294 -5.71 -22.90 -4.39
C ASP A 294 -4.32 -22.50 -4.91
N SER A 295 -4.26 -22.05 -6.17
CA SER A 295 -3.02 -21.53 -6.78
C SER A 295 -2.49 -20.29 -6.07
N LEU A 296 -3.40 -19.41 -5.58
CA LEU A 296 -3.02 -18.23 -4.81
C LEU A 296 -2.37 -18.59 -3.47
N GLN A 297 -2.93 -19.55 -2.73
CA GLN A 297 -2.39 -19.96 -1.43
C GLN A 297 -0.98 -20.55 -1.57
N ASP A 298 -0.76 -21.42 -2.56
CA ASP A 298 0.53 -22.05 -2.80
C ASP A 298 1.60 -21.01 -3.17
N LEU A 299 1.26 -20.09 -4.09
CA LEU A 299 2.17 -19.04 -4.52
C LEU A 299 2.46 -18.01 -3.42
N ILE A 300 1.45 -17.60 -2.64
CA ILE A 300 1.69 -16.71 -1.50
C ILE A 300 2.50 -17.40 -0.40
N SER A 301 2.24 -18.68 -0.13
CA SER A 301 3.03 -19.44 0.86
C SER A 301 4.48 -19.52 0.44
N ALA A 302 4.76 -19.79 -0.84
CA ALA A 302 6.11 -19.80 -1.35
C ALA A 302 6.78 -18.41 -1.30
N LEU A 303 6.04 -17.34 -1.63
CA LEU A 303 6.53 -15.96 -1.46
C LEU A 303 6.84 -15.65 0.00
N ARG A 304 5.97 -16.01 0.93
CA ARG A 304 6.15 -15.83 2.38
C ARG A 304 7.42 -16.52 2.84
N ASP A 305 7.62 -17.78 2.45
CA ASP A 305 8.75 -18.58 2.89
C ASP A 305 10.08 -17.96 2.40
N GLN A 306 10.13 -17.47 1.16
CA GLN A 306 11.29 -16.74 0.63
C GLN A 306 11.53 -15.40 1.34
N VAL A 307 10.47 -14.62 1.58
CA VAL A 307 10.57 -13.31 2.26
C VAL A 307 11.00 -13.46 3.72
N VAL A 308 10.43 -14.42 4.46
CA VAL A 308 10.76 -14.67 5.87
C VAL A 308 12.19 -15.22 6.03
N ALA A 309 12.70 -15.96 5.03
CA ALA A 309 14.09 -16.40 4.97
C ALA A 309 15.09 -15.27 4.65
N GLY A 310 14.60 -14.06 4.36
CA GLY A 310 15.42 -12.92 4.00
C GLY A 310 16.40 -12.44 5.08
N PRO A 311 17.39 -11.63 4.69
CA PRO A 311 18.47 -11.23 5.59
C PRO A 311 17.98 -10.29 6.69
N ARG A 312 18.41 -10.57 7.93
CA ARG A 312 18.29 -9.61 9.03
C ARG A 312 19.38 -8.54 8.93
N ARG A 313 19.16 -7.37 9.55
CA ARG A 313 20.16 -6.29 9.58
C ARG A 313 21.47 -6.83 10.18
N PRO A 314 22.63 -6.66 9.51
CA PRO A 314 23.90 -7.13 10.04
C PRO A 314 24.46 -6.20 11.13
N GLY A 315 25.43 -6.68 11.90
CA GLY A 315 26.20 -5.89 12.86
C GLY A 315 25.40 -5.40 14.07
N LYS A 316 25.90 -4.34 14.73
CA LYS A 316 25.29 -3.78 15.95
C LYS A 316 23.89 -3.21 15.72
N LYS A 317 23.60 -2.68 14.51
CA LYS A 317 22.24 -2.24 14.12
C LYS A 317 21.25 -3.41 14.04
N GLY A 318 21.74 -4.63 13.78
CA GLY A 318 20.97 -5.87 13.85
C GLY A 318 20.68 -6.39 15.25
N GLN A 319 21.47 -5.96 16.25
CA GLN A 319 21.32 -6.38 17.65
C GLN A 319 20.35 -5.48 18.44
N VAL A 320 19.60 -4.63 17.74
CA VAL A 320 18.59 -3.76 18.35
C VAL A 320 17.38 -4.61 18.73
N SER A 321 16.91 -4.45 19.97
CA SER A 321 15.69 -5.10 20.45
C SER A 321 14.46 -4.61 19.71
N GLU A 322 13.37 -5.36 19.70
CA GLU A 322 12.15 -4.90 19.04
C GLU A 322 11.58 -3.63 19.71
N LYS A 323 11.64 -3.53 21.05
CA LYS A 323 11.22 -2.31 21.75
C LYS A 323 12.10 -1.11 21.38
N ASP A 324 13.40 -1.29 21.27
CA ASP A 324 14.30 -0.21 20.85
C ASP A 324 14.13 0.15 19.37
N TRP A 325 13.85 -0.84 18.52
CA TRP A 325 13.45 -0.61 17.14
C TRP A 325 12.23 0.30 17.07
N PHE A 326 11.19 0.03 17.86
CA PHE A 326 9.99 0.87 17.87
C PHE A 326 10.27 2.29 18.36
N ARG A 327 11.09 2.45 19.41
CA ARG A 327 11.54 3.78 19.87
C ARG A 327 12.31 4.53 18.78
N ASN A 328 13.14 3.83 18.02
CA ASN A 328 13.86 4.38 16.88
C ASN A 328 12.94 4.72 15.70
N ALA A 329 11.91 3.90 15.46
CA ALA A 329 10.88 4.16 14.45
C ALA A 329 10.12 5.45 14.76
N MET A 330 9.69 5.68 16.00
CA MET A 330 9.04 6.94 16.40
C MET A 330 9.94 8.17 16.14
N LYS A 331 11.23 8.09 16.49
CA LYS A 331 12.20 9.17 16.21
C LYS A 331 12.36 9.41 14.71
N THR A 332 12.49 8.34 13.94
CA THR A 332 12.61 8.38 12.48
C THR A 332 11.39 9.06 11.87
N TYR A 333 10.19 8.68 12.32
CA TYR A 333 8.94 9.26 11.86
C TYR A 333 8.88 10.78 12.08
N GLU A 334 9.27 11.25 13.27
CA GLU A 334 9.33 12.68 13.56
C GLU A 334 10.33 13.43 12.68
N VAL A 335 11.51 12.85 12.46
CA VAL A 335 12.57 13.46 11.62
C VAL A 335 12.11 13.56 10.17
N VAL A 336 11.48 12.50 9.63
CA VAL A 336 10.96 12.49 8.25
C VAL A 336 9.90 13.57 8.07
N ARG A 337 8.91 13.65 8.97
CA ARG A 337 7.81 14.63 8.89
C ARG A 337 8.27 16.08 9.11
N LYS A 338 9.34 16.30 9.88
CA LYS A 338 9.93 17.65 10.13
C LYS A 338 11.03 18.01 9.13
N SER A 339 11.30 17.18 8.13
CA SER A 339 12.39 17.40 7.19
C SER A 339 12.09 18.55 6.22
N GLU A 340 12.85 19.63 6.34
CA GLU A 340 12.77 20.79 5.45
C GLU A 340 13.19 20.43 4.01
N TYR A 341 14.19 19.54 3.86
CA TYR A 341 14.67 19.08 2.56
C TYR A 341 13.58 18.44 1.69
N ILE A 342 12.69 17.65 2.30
CA ILE A 342 11.58 17.02 1.56
C ILE A 342 10.62 18.10 1.06
N MET A 343 10.31 19.09 1.89
CA MET A 343 9.43 20.20 1.51
C MET A 343 10.06 21.07 0.41
N GLU A 344 11.34 21.40 0.51
CA GLU A 344 12.05 22.17 -0.50
C GLU A 344 12.09 21.46 -1.85
N TYR A 345 12.41 20.16 -1.85
CA TYR A 345 12.40 19.32 -3.05
C TYR A 345 11.05 19.41 -3.77
N LEU A 346 9.95 19.25 -3.02
CA LEU A 346 8.60 19.29 -3.56
C LEU A 346 8.23 20.66 -4.13
N GLN A 347 8.64 21.75 -3.48
CA GLN A 347 8.43 23.10 -4.01
C GLN A 347 9.18 23.34 -5.33
N VAL A 348 10.41 22.83 -5.44
CA VAL A 348 11.21 22.93 -6.68
C VAL A 348 10.58 22.10 -7.80
N VAL A 349 10.20 20.85 -7.53
CA VAL A 349 9.53 19.98 -8.51
C VAL A 349 8.26 20.62 -9.04
N ARG A 350 7.46 21.26 -8.18
CA ARG A 350 6.27 21.97 -8.61
C ARG A 350 6.58 23.15 -9.53
N LYS A 351 7.54 24.01 -9.15
CA LYS A 351 7.95 25.15 -9.99
C LYS A 351 8.37 24.70 -11.39
N LEU A 352 9.07 23.57 -11.49
CA LEU A 352 9.48 22.98 -12.77
C LEU A 352 8.32 22.40 -13.59
N ARG A 353 7.22 21.97 -12.95
CA ARG A 353 6.00 21.52 -13.66
C ARG A 353 5.16 22.68 -14.18
N ASP A 354 5.20 23.80 -13.47
CA ASP A 354 4.44 25.02 -13.79
C ASP A 354 5.19 25.95 -14.79
N SER A 355 6.45 25.64 -15.11
CA SER A 355 7.31 26.34 -16.10
C SER A 355 7.29 25.62 -17.45
#